data_AF-A0A2G6JHA8-F1
#
_entry.id   AF-A0A2G6JHA8-F1
#
_cell.length_a   1.000
_cell.length_b   1.000
_cell.length_c   1.000
_cell.angle_alpha   90.00
_cell.angle_beta   90.00
_cell.angle_gamma   90.00
#
_symmetry.space_group_name_H-M   'P 1'
#
loop_
_entity.id
_entity.type
_entity.pdbx_description
1 polymer ?
#
loop_
_entity_poly.entity_id
_entity_poly.type
_entity_poly.pdbx_seq_one_letter_code
_entity_poly.pdbx_strand_id
1 'polypeptide(L)'
;MSDVILQKKGANFFGFERVDENGNTHANVLVARGSGELTLSAEALHFSQWLTKKEITIPIQAILKVEIAKSHNLKRMWPAKVLRVFHRSEDQILVFGVSLGGKFSLTKGFKDEAFIWKDRLDAMLAGRD
;
A
#
# COMPACT_ATOMS: atom_id res chain seq x y z
N MET A 1 -7.01 3.49 21.15
CA MET A 1 -6.21 2.81 20.11
C MET A 1 -7.14 1.84 19.43
N SER A 2 -7.46 2.05 18.15
CA SER A 2 -8.21 1.08 17.37
C SER A 2 -7.45 -0.25 17.28
N ASP A 3 -8.13 -1.38 17.35
CA ASP A 3 -7.49 -2.69 17.28
C ASP A 3 -6.71 -2.89 15.97
N VAL A 4 -5.51 -3.44 16.10
CA VAL A 4 -4.64 -3.76 14.96
C VAL A 4 -5.13 -5.05 14.30
N ILE A 5 -5.49 -4.96 13.02
CA ILE A 5 -5.99 -6.07 12.21
C ILE A 5 -4.84 -6.80 11.51
N LEU A 6 -3.92 -6.05 10.90
CA LEU A 6 -2.70 -6.57 10.28
C LEU A 6 -1.53 -5.63 10.59
N GLN A 7 -0.34 -6.21 10.71
CA GLN A 7 0.89 -5.45 10.91
C GLN A 7 2.03 -6.07 10.12
N LYS A 8 2.83 -5.23 9.46
CA LYS A 8 4.01 -5.63 8.72
C LYS A 8 5.19 -4.70 8.99
N LYS A 9 6.19 -5.23 9.67
CA LYS A 9 7.52 -4.61 9.79
C LYS A 9 8.34 -4.83 8.52
N GLY A 10 9.15 -3.84 8.14
CA GLY A 10 10.01 -3.91 6.96
C GLY A 10 9.28 -3.77 5.63
N ALA A 11 8.09 -3.16 5.64
CA ALA A 11 7.37 -2.81 4.41
C ALA A 11 8.12 -1.69 3.68
N ASN A 12 8.23 -1.80 2.36
CA ASN A 12 8.99 -0.86 1.53
C ASN A 12 8.05 0.10 0.80
N PHE A 13 8.02 1.36 1.22
CA PHE A 13 7.23 2.41 0.62
C PHE A 13 7.91 2.98 -0.62
N PHE A 14 7.14 3.08 -1.70
CA PHE A 14 7.58 3.56 -3.01
C PHE A 14 7.09 4.96 -3.37
N GLY A 15 6.37 5.62 -2.45
CA GLY A 15 5.82 6.94 -2.73
C GLY A 15 4.33 6.94 -3.04
N PHE A 16 3.90 8.09 -3.55
CA PHE A 16 2.57 8.29 -4.12
C PHE A 16 2.68 8.51 -5.63
N GLU A 17 1.74 7.95 -6.38
CA GLU A 17 1.39 8.38 -7.74
C GLU A 17 0.12 9.25 -7.67
N ARG A 18 -0.14 10.06 -8.69
CA ARG A 18 -1.39 10.81 -8.83
C ARG A 18 -2.25 10.21 -9.94
N VAL A 19 -3.57 10.18 -9.78
CA VAL A 19 -4.50 9.85 -10.86
C VAL A 19 -5.00 11.14 -11.51
N ASP A 20 -4.96 11.23 -12.84
CA ASP A 20 -5.55 12.35 -13.59
C ASP A 20 -7.05 12.16 -13.84
N GLU A 21 -7.69 13.17 -14.44
CA GLU A 21 -9.12 13.17 -14.77
C GLU A 21 -9.53 12.04 -15.72
N ASN A 22 -8.59 11.52 -16.50
CA ASN A 22 -8.79 10.40 -17.42
C ASN A 22 -8.55 9.03 -16.76
N GLY A 23 -8.21 9.00 -15.47
CA GLY A 23 -7.92 7.78 -14.72
C GLY A 23 -6.49 7.26 -14.87
N ASN A 24 -5.58 8.00 -15.53
CA ASN A 24 -4.19 7.57 -15.71
C ASN A 24 -3.35 7.87 -14.47
N THR A 25 -2.45 6.96 -14.11
CA THR A 25 -1.55 7.13 -12.98
C THR A 25 -0.22 7.74 -13.40
N HIS A 26 0.18 8.84 -12.76
CA HIS A 26 1.39 9.60 -13.02
C HIS A 26 2.40 9.42 -11.89
N ALA A 27 3.62 9.05 -12.25
CA ALA A 27 4.71 8.83 -11.30
C ALA A 27 5.29 10.13 -10.75
N ASN A 28 5.64 10.13 -9.47
CA ASN A 28 6.49 11.13 -8.86
C ASN A 28 7.94 10.62 -8.79
N VAL A 29 8.79 11.13 -9.68
CA VAL A 29 10.18 10.67 -9.84
C VAL A 29 11.08 11.04 -8.65
N LEU A 30 10.74 12.12 -7.95
CA LEU A 30 11.53 12.66 -6.83
C LEU A 30 11.07 12.13 -5.47
N VAL A 31 10.31 11.04 -5.44
CA VAL A 31 9.69 10.57 -4.22
C VAL A 31 10.70 9.95 -3.24
N ALA A 32 10.61 10.37 -1.98
CA ALA A 32 11.37 9.78 -0.89
C ALA A 32 10.81 8.39 -0.56
N ARG A 33 11.54 7.35 -0.98
CA ARG A 33 11.23 5.93 -0.72
C ARG A 33 11.87 5.49 0.59
N GLY A 34 11.37 4.40 1.17
CA GLY A 34 12.09 3.74 2.26
C GLY A 34 11.27 2.72 3.03
N SER A 35 11.93 2.05 3.95
CA SER A 35 11.34 0.99 4.74
C SER A 35 10.66 1.53 6.00
N GLY A 36 9.67 0.80 6.46
CA GLY A 36 8.88 1.17 7.63
C GLY A 36 8.02 0.04 8.14
N GLU A 37 7.10 0.41 9.01
CA GLU A 37 6.04 -0.46 9.49
C GLU A 37 4.71 -0.04 8.86
N LEU A 38 3.99 -1.01 8.30
CA LEU A 38 2.62 -0.83 7.82
C LEU A 38 1.67 -1.49 8.82
N THR A 39 0.62 -0.77 9.22
CA THR A 39 -0.38 -1.22 10.19
C THR A 39 -1.76 -0.94 9.63
N LEU A 40 -2.62 -1.95 9.63
CA LEU A 40 -4.03 -1.84 9.27
C LEU A 40 -4.88 -1.93 10.54
N SER A 41 -5.73 -0.94 10.78
CA SER A 41 -6.79 -0.99 11.78
C SER A 41 -8.16 -0.89 11.11
N ALA A 42 -9.23 -0.97 11.90
CA ALA A 42 -10.60 -0.76 11.41
C ALA A 42 -10.81 0.65 10.80
N GLU A 43 -10.05 1.64 11.27
CA GLU A 43 -10.24 3.06 10.93
C GLU A 43 -9.30 3.54 9.82
N ALA A 44 -8.05 3.06 9.80
CA ALA A 44 -7.05 3.54 8.85
C ALA A 44 -5.94 2.52 8.52
N LEU A 45 -5.28 2.78 7.40
CA LEU A 45 -4.00 2.21 7.03
C LEU A 45 -2.88 3.20 7.40
N HIS A 46 -2.01 2.81 8.32
CA HIS A 46 -0.91 3.62 8.82
C HIS A 46 0.43 3.09 8.32
N PHE A 47 1.32 3.98 7.89
CA PHE A 47 2.70 3.66 7.58
C PHE A 47 3.65 4.58 8.33
N SER A 48 4.59 4.00 9.08
CA SER A 48 5.63 4.73 9.80
C SER A 48 7.00 4.41 9.22
N GLN A 49 7.65 5.40 8.60
CA GLN A 49 8.94 5.25 7.94
C GLN A 49 10.09 5.35 8.95
N TRP A 50 11.03 4.40 8.92
CA TRP A 50 12.05 4.30 9.98
C TRP A 50 13.11 5.39 9.98
N LEU A 51 13.63 5.75 8.79
CA LEU A 51 14.76 6.67 8.67
C LEU A 51 14.32 8.14 8.79
N THR A 52 13.29 8.51 8.06
CA THR A 52 12.78 9.89 7.99
C THR A 52 11.77 10.22 9.07
N LYS A 53 11.29 9.20 9.82
CA LYS A 53 10.19 9.31 10.79
C LYS A 53 8.90 9.88 10.20
N LYS A 54 8.74 9.80 8.87
CA LYS A 54 7.52 10.23 8.19
C LYS A 54 6.40 9.25 8.51
N GLU A 55 5.26 9.80 8.92
CA GLU A 55 4.03 9.05 9.12
C GLU A 55 3.03 9.34 8.02
N ILE A 56 2.34 8.29 7.57
CA ILE A 56 1.30 8.35 6.56
C ILE A 56 0.08 7.65 7.14
N THR A 57 -1.06 8.32 7.13
CA THR A 57 -2.34 7.77 7.57
C THR A 57 -3.33 7.91 6.43
N ILE A 58 -3.88 6.79 5.98
CA ILE A 58 -4.92 6.73 4.96
C ILE A 58 -6.18 6.19 5.64
N PRO A 59 -7.19 7.04 5.92
CA PRO A 59 -8.45 6.59 6.47
C PRO A 59 -9.07 5.52 5.58
N ILE A 60 -9.62 4.46 6.16
CA ILE A 60 -10.28 3.38 5.42
C ILE A 60 -11.33 4.01 4.51
N GLN A 61 -12.23 4.86 5.02
CA GLN A 61 -13.25 5.58 4.25
C GLN A 61 -12.74 6.35 3.01
N ALA A 62 -11.48 6.78 3.00
CA ALA A 62 -10.88 7.50 1.87
C ALA A 62 -10.36 6.56 0.77
N ILE A 63 -10.17 5.27 1.07
CA ILE A 63 -9.73 4.24 0.12
C ILE A 63 -10.85 3.96 -0.87
N LEU A 64 -10.52 4.08 -2.15
CA LEU A 64 -11.40 3.87 -3.30
C LEU A 64 -11.28 2.45 -3.85
N LYS A 65 -10.05 1.94 -3.97
CA LYS A 65 -9.75 0.58 -4.43
C LYS A 65 -8.33 0.17 -4.06
N VAL A 66 -8.08 -1.14 -4.13
CA VAL A 66 -6.76 -1.72 -3.88
C VAL A 66 -6.36 -2.64 -5.02
N GLU A 67 -5.14 -2.48 -5.51
CA GLU A 67 -4.59 -3.24 -6.64
C GLU A 67 -3.24 -3.89 -6.27
N ILE A 68 -2.88 -4.91 -7.03
CA ILE A 68 -1.57 -5.55 -6.97
C ILE A 68 -0.86 -5.30 -8.29
N ALA A 69 0.32 -4.71 -8.23
CA ALA A 69 1.12 -4.40 -9.41
C ALA A 69 2.54 -4.97 -9.30
N LYS A 70 3.21 -5.04 -10.44
CA LYS A 70 4.65 -5.39 -10.52
C LYS A 70 5.55 -4.18 -10.32
N SER A 71 4.99 -2.97 -10.29
CA SER A 71 5.75 -1.72 -10.23
C SER A 71 4.92 -0.58 -9.64
N HIS A 72 5.63 0.44 -9.14
CA HIS A 72 5.06 1.72 -8.70
C HIS A 72 6.15 2.80 -8.73
N ASN A 73 5.80 4.02 -9.13
CA ASN A 73 6.74 5.14 -9.31
C ASN A 73 7.99 4.74 -10.13
N LEU A 74 7.76 4.11 -11.28
CA LEU A 74 8.80 3.61 -12.20
C LEU A 74 9.76 2.56 -11.60
N LYS A 75 9.51 2.08 -10.37
CA LYS A 75 10.31 1.03 -9.73
C LYS A 75 9.60 -0.31 -9.84
N ARG A 76 10.26 -1.28 -10.47
CA ARG A 76 9.79 -2.67 -10.59
C ARG A 76 10.18 -3.48 -9.36
N MET A 77 9.25 -4.31 -8.89
CA MET A 77 9.50 -5.30 -7.85
C MET A 77 9.35 -6.70 -8.44
N TRP A 78 10.35 -7.53 -8.18
CA TRP A 78 10.35 -8.96 -8.51
C TRP A 78 11.28 -9.69 -7.52
N PRO A 79 10.89 -10.86 -6.99
CA PRO A 79 9.64 -11.58 -7.23
C PRO A 79 8.41 -10.96 -6.51
N ALA A 80 8.66 -10.08 -5.53
CA ALA A 80 7.61 -9.39 -4.77
C ALA A 80 6.77 -8.43 -5.62
N LYS A 81 5.56 -8.13 -5.16
CA LYS A 81 4.60 -7.22 -5.75
C LYS A 81 4.45 -5.95 -4.91
N VAL A 82 3.81 -4.97 -5.50
CA VAL A 82 3.44 -3.71 -4.84
C VAL A 82 1.93 -3.74 -4.60
N LEU A 83 1.54 -3.55 -3.35
CA LEU A 83 0.18 -3.19 -2.96
C LEU A 83 -0.02 -1.70 -3.30
N ARG A 84 -0.98 -1.41 -4.16
CA ARG A 84 -1.36 -0.06 -4.57
C ARG A 84 -2.70 0.28 -3.95
N VAL A 85 -2.71 1.28 -3.08
CA VAL A 85 -3.93 1.74 -2.39
C VAL A 85 -4.32 3.08 -2.98
N PHE A 86 -5.43 3.10 -3.72
CA PHE A 86 -5.98 4.32 -4.30
C PHE A 86 -6.87 4.98 -3.25
N HIS A 87 -6.62 6.25 -2.95
CA HIS A 87 -7.41 6.99 -1.98
C HIS A 87 -7.62 8.44 -2.39
N ARG A 88 -8.74 9.02 -1.95
CA ARG A 88 -8.97 10.46 -2.08
C ARG A 88 -8.12 11.19 -1.05
N SER A 89 -7.48 12.28 -1.46
CA SER A 89 -6.68 13.16 -0.62
C SER A 89 -6.90 14.58 -1.10
N GLU A 90 -7.58 15.39 -0.30
CA GLU A 90 -8.05 16.72 -0.72
C GLU A 90 -8.81 16.59 -2.06
N ASP A 91 -8.43 17.37 -3.07
CA ASP A 91 -9.10 17.42 -4.38
C ASP A 91 -8.51 16.46 -5.42
N GLN A 92 -7.67 15.51 -5.01
CA GLN A 92 -7.01 14.57 -5.92
C GLN A 92 -7.10 13.12 -5.44
N ILE A 93 -6.88 12.19 -6.37
CA ILE A 93 -6.71 10.78 -6.06
C ILE A 93 -5.22 10.46 -6.07
N LEU A 94 -4.74 9.93 -4.95
CA LEU A 94 -3.37 9.47 -4.80
C LEU A 94 -3.34 7.94 -4.75
N VAL A 95 -2.23 7.38 -5.18
CA VAL A 95 -1.97 5.93 -5.11
C VAL A 95 -0.77 5.70 -4.22
N PHE A 96 -0.99 5.17 -3.03
CA PHE A 96 0.06 4.75 -2.12
C PHE A 96 0.62 3.40 -2.57
N GLY A 97 1.93 3.32 -2.84
CA GLY A 97 2.59 2.09 -3.23
C GLY A 97 3.51 1.52 -2.16
N VAL A 98 3.27 0.28 -1.74
CA VAL A 98 4.10 -0.42 -0.74
C VAL A 98 4.36 -1.88 -1.14
N SER A 99 5.61 -2.35 -1.01
CA SER A 99 5.93 -3.78 -1.08
C SER A 99 6.04 -4.36 0.32
N LEU A 100 5.28 -5.41 0.58
CA LEU A 100 5.31 -6.13 1.85
C LEU A 100 6.35 -7.26 1.85
N GLY A 101 6.85 -7.62 0.66
CA GLY A 101 7.72 -8.77 0.50
C GLY A 101 6.94 -10.07 0.64
N GLY A 102 7.65 -11.15 0.93
CA GLY A 102 7.04 -12.47 1.01
C GLY A 102 8.06 -13.52 1.40
N LYS A 103 7.56 -14.74 1.58
CA LYS A 103 8.40 -15.89 1.92
C LYS A 103 8.53 -16.80 0.72
N PHE A 104 9.76 -17.03 0.30
CA PHE A 104 10.05 -18.06 -0.68
C PHE A 104 10.01 -19.43 0.01
N SER A 105 9.28 -20.37 -0.59
CA SER A 105 9.24 -21.77 -0.20
C SER A 105 9.64 -22.62 -1.39
N LEU A 106 10.59 -23.54 -1.22
CA LEU A 106 11.01 -24.47 -2.27
C LEU A 106 9.85 -25.34 -2.78
N THR A 107 8.88 -25.66 -1.91
CA THR A 107 7.75 -26.54 -2.24
C THR A 107 6.47 -25.81 -2.62
N LYS A 108 6.31 -24.54 -2.21
CA LYS A 108 5.08 -23.76 -2.39
C LYS A 108 5.26 -22.47 -3.19
N GLY A 109 6.46 -22.24 -3.75
CA GLY A 109 6.80 -21.02 -4.46
C GLY A 109 6.90 -19.79 -3.56
N PHE A 110 6.89 -18.60 -4.16
CA PHE A 110 6.92 -17.33 -3.43
C PHE A 110 5.51 -16.95 -2.96
N LYS A 111 5.32 -16.87 -1.64
CA LYS A 111 4.09 -16.36 -1.02
C LYS A 111 4.23 -14.87 -0.75
N ASP A 112 3.64 -14.08 -1.63
CA ASP A 112 3.63 -12.63 -1.51
C ASP A 112 2.57 -12.17 -0.51
N GLU A 113 2.98 -11.44 0.52
CA GLU A 113 2.07 -10.94 1.55
C GLU A 113 1.14 -9.84 1.02
N ALA A 114 1.44 -9.24 -0.14
CA ALA A 114 0.58 -8.23 -0.75
C ALA A 114 -0.84 -8.74 -1.03
N PHE A 115 -1.02 -10.02 -1.39
CA PHE A 115 -2.35 -10.60 -1.61
C PHE A 115 -3.18 -10.69 -0.33
N ILE A 116 -2.56 -11.10 0.79
CA ILE A 116 -3.23 -11.18 2.09
C ILE A 116 -3.77 -9.80 2.50
N TRP A 117 -2.97 -8.76 2.26
CA TRP A 117 -3.36 -7.39 2.58
C TRP A 117 -4.44 -6.85 1.66
N LYS A 118 -4.38 -7.17 0.35
CA LYS A 118 -5.43 -6.83 -0.61
C LYS A 118 -6.76 -7.45 -0.19
N ASP A 119 -6.79 -8.76 0.05
CA ASP A 119 -8.01 -9.48 0.41
C ASP A 119 -8.65 -8.91 1.67
N ARG A 120 -7.82 -8.55 2.66
CA ARG A 120 -8.31 -7.95 3.91
C ARG A 120 -8.88 -6.55 3.68
N LEU A 121 -8.19 -5.71 2.92
CA LEU A 121 -8.68 -4.38 2.59
C LEU A 121 -9.97 -4.45 1.76
N ASP A 122 -10.03 -5.29 0.73
CA ASP A 122 -11.23 -5.48 -0.09
C ASP A 122 -12.43 -5.94 0.74
N ALA A 123 -12.25 -6.87 1.68
CA ALA A 123 -13.31 -7.29 2.60
C ALA A 123 -13.83 -6.11 3.44
N MET A 124 -12.94 -5.20 3.86
CA MET A 124 -13.33 -3.98 4.57
C MET A 124 -13.97 -2.92 3.65
N LEU A 125 -13.69 -2.93 2.35
CA LEU A 125 -14.36 -2.06 1.38
C LEU A 125 -15.78 -2.56 1.09
N ALA A 126 -15.97 -3.87 1.00
CA ALA A 126 -17.26 -4.50 0.70
C ALA A 126 -18.27 -4.39 1.86
N GLY A 127 -17.82 -4.32 3.11
CA GLY A 127 -18.68 -4.17 4.29
C GLY A 127 -19.12 -2.74 4.60
N ARG A 128 -19.08 -1.80 3.64
CA ARG A 128 -19.41 -0.37 3.82
C ARG A 128 -20.85 0.00 3.47
N ASP A 129 -21.69 -1.00 3.24
CA ASP A 129 -23.12 -0.83 2.92
C ASP A 129 -23.91 -0.23 4.10
#